data_AF-A0AAU2V7P3-F1
#
_entry.id   AF-A0AAU2V7P3-F1
#
_cell.length_a   1.000
_cell.length_b   1.000
_cell.length_c   1.000
_cell.angle_alpha   90.00
_cell.angle_beta   90.00
_cell.angle_gamma   90.00
#
_symmetry.space_group_name_H-M   'P 1'
#
loop_
_entity.id
_entity.type
_entity.pdbx_description
1 polymer ?
#
loop_
_entity_poly.entity_id
_entity_poly.type
_entity_poly.pdbx_seq_one_letter_code
_entity_poly.pdbx_strand_id
1 'polypeptide(L)'
;MTPPQPATTPPRPGPQAAAPFPLGGEGLGEALLAPYAALVVTASNRAAAGVYADTGGPLLAEGLAALGFAVDGPLVVPDGAPVGQALRAGAAAGYDVIVTTGGTGISPTDRTPDATRGVIDYEVPGIPEAIRAEGLAKVPTAALSRGLAGVAGRTLIVNLPGSTGGVRDGLAVLERILRHAVDQIRGGDHPRPAGSPS
;
A
#
# COMPACT_ATOMS: atom_id res chain seq x y z
N MET A 1 -6.92 -36.45 15.76
CA MET A 1 -7.26 -35.08 15.33
C MET A 1 -6.41 -34.78 14.11
N THR A 2 -7.03 -34.70 12.94
CA THR A 2 -6.36 -34.27 11.70
C THR A 2 -5.99 -32.80 11.84
N PRO A 3 -4.75 -32.38 11.53
CA PRO A 3 -4.41 -30.96 11.53
C PRO A 3 -5.31 -30.21 10.53
N PRO A 4 -5.72 -28.97 10.82
CA PRO A 4 -6.45 -28.17 9.85
C PRO A 4 -5.60 -28.02 8.59
N GLN A 5 -6.20 -28.32 7.43
CA GLN A 5 -5.59 -28.05 6.14
C GLN A 5 -5.31 -26.54 6.04
N PRO A 6 -4.14 -26.12 5.53
CA PRO A 6 -3.88 -24.70 5.29
C PRO A 6 -4.95 -24.15 4.34
N ALA A 7 -5.54 -23.01 4.70
CA ALA A 7 -6.50 -22.34 3.83
C ALA A 7 -5.84 -22.10 2.47
N THR A 8 -6.41 -22.65 1.40
CA THR A 8 -5.90 -22.45 0.06
C THR A 8 -6.11 -20.99 -0.32
N THR A 9 -5.03 -20.26 -0.57
CA THR A 9 -5.08 -18.89 -1.09
C THR A 9 -6.01 -18.85 -2.31
N PRO A 10 -7.05 -18.00 -2.30
CA PRO A 10 -7.93 -17.89 -3.45
C PRO A 10 -7.07 -17.49 -4.67
N PRO A 11 -7.22 -18.17 -5.81
CA PRO A 11 -6.41 -17.88 -6.99
C PRO A 11 -6.62 -16.41 -7.38
N ARG A 12 -5.53 -15.76 -7.81
CA ARG A 12 -5.65 -14.46 -8.47
C ARG A 12 -6.66 -14.63 -9.60
N PRO A 13 -7.70 -13.79 -9.69
CA PRO A 13 -8.61 -13.82 -10.83
C PRO A 13 -7.81 -13.73 -12.12
N GLY A 14 -8.31 -14.33 -13.20
CA GLY A 14 -7.64 -14.29 -14.50
C GLY A 14 -7.23 -12.85 -14.87
N PRO A 15 -6.06 -12.66 -15.50
CA PRO A 15 -5.54 -11.34 -15.79
C PRO A 15 -6.58 -10.56 -16.59
N GLN A 16 -7.05 -9.43 -16.04
CA GLN A 16 -7.54 -8.36 -16.92
C GLN A 16 -6.33 -7.93 -17.74
N ALA A 17 -6.48 -7.79 -19.06
CA ALA A 17 -5.37 -7.47 -19.95
C ALA A 17 -4.62 -6.24 -19.42
N ALA A 18 -3.48 -6.49 -18.75
CA ALA A 18 -2.70 -5.44 -18.14
C ALA A 18 -2.06 -4.67 -19.29
N ALA A 19 -2.46 -3.42 -19.48
CA ALA A 19 -1.68 -2.51 -20.31
C ALA A 19 -0.26 -2.45 -19.72
N PRO A 20 0.80 -2.47 -20.54
CA PRO A 20 2.17 -2.40 -20.05
C PRO A 20 2.33 -1.18 -19.14
N PHE A 21 2.96 -1.37 -17.98
CA PHE A 21 3.13 -0.32 -16.97
C PHE A 21 3.90 0.86 -17.57
N PRO A 22 3.28 2.04 -17.76
CA PRO A 22 3.78 3.05 -18.69
C PRO A 22 4.94 3.92 -18.14
N LEU A 23 5.50 3.60 -16.96
CA LEU A 23 6.38 4.53 -16.23
C LEU A 23 7.89 4.20 -16.25
N GLY A 24 8.35 3.29 -17.11
CA GLY A 24 9.77 3.22 -17.49
C GLY A 24 10.78 2.89 -16.39
N GLY A 25 10.39 2.20 -15.32
CA GLY A 25 11.31 1.68 -14.31
C GLY A 25 11.74 0.24 -14.64
N GLU A 26 13.04 -0.04 -14.59
CA GLU A 26 13.53 -1.42 -14.70
C GLU A 26 12.96 -2.26 -13.54
N GLY A 27 12.49 -3.47 -13.85
CA GLY A 27 11.89 -4.39 -12.87
C GLY A 27 10.42 -4.15 -12.52
N LEU A 28 9.74 -3.13 -13.09
CA LEU A 28 8.30 -2.95 -12.86
C LEU A 28 7.47 -3.95 -13.67
N GLY A 29 6.58 -4.66 -12.99
CA GLY A 29 5.66 -5.65 -13.56
C GLY A 29 6.02 -7.11 -13.24
N GLU A 30 7.21 -7.40 -12.70
CA GLU A 30 7.61 -8.76 -12.33
C GLU A 30 6.78 -9.28 -11.15
N ALA A 31 6.49 -8.43 -10.16
CA ALA A 31 5.67 -8.81 -9.02
C ALA A 31 4.27 -9.28 -9.42
N LEU A 32 3.74 -8.83 -10.57
CA LEU A 32 2.42 -9.21 -11.06
C LEU A 32 2.30 -10.69 -11.45
N LEU A 33 3.42 -11.41 -11.58
CA LEU A 33 3.43 -12.86 -11.80
C LEU A 33 3.20 -13.64 -10.49
N ALA A 34 3.35 -13.00 -9.33
CA ALA A 34 3.24 -13.64 -8.03
C ALA A 34 1.78 -13.69 -7.52
N PRO A 35 1.47 -14.60 -6.57
CA PRO A 35 0.14 -14.69 -5.97
C PRO A 35 -0.29 -13.44 -5.19
N TYR A 36 0.65 -12.63 -4.70
CA TYR A 36 0.40 -11.36 -4.01
C TYR A 36 1.41 -10.34 -4.52
N ALA A 37 0.93 -9.34 -5.26
CA ALA A 37 1.77 -8.32 -5.86
C ALA A 37 1.55 -6.96 -5.21
N ALA A 38 2.64 -6.29 -4.83
CA ALA A 38 2.62 -4.95 -4.28
C ALA A 38 3.46 -3.97 -5.11
N LEU A 39 3.05 -2.72 -5.14
CA LEU A 39 3.81 -1.60 -5.69
C LEU A 39 4.14 -0.61 -4.59
N VAL A 40 5.39 -0.19 -4.50
CA VAL A 40 5.81 0.90 -3.61
C VAL A 40 5.98 2.19 -4.40
N VAL A 41 5.39 3.28 -3.89
CA VAL A 41 5.51 4.63 -4.47
C VAL A 41 6.03 5.62 -3.43
N THR A 42 7.16 6.25 -3.71
CA THR A 42 7.68 7.33 -2.87
C THR A 42 7.26 8.67 -3.44
N ALA A 43 6.45 9.42 -2.70
CA ALA A 43 6.05 10.79 -3.04
C ALA A 43 7.00 11.79 -2.37
N SER A 44 7.88 12.39 -3.16
CA SER A 44 8.89 13.30 -2.65
C SER A 44 9.51 14.15 -3.77
N ASN A 45 9.19 15.45 -3.78
CA ASN A 45 9.83 16.42 -4.69
C ASN A 45 11.36 16.37 -4.63
N ARG A 46 11.94 16.26 -3.43
CA ARG A 46 13.38 16.32 -3.22
C ARG A 46 14.09 15.00 -3.59
N ALA A 47 13.46 13.85 -3.36
CA ALA A 47 14.03 12.56 -3.79
C ALA A 47 13.94 12.41 -5.32
N ALA A 48 12.81 12.80 -5.93
CA ALA A 48 12.65 12.80 -7.38
C ALA A 48 13.66 13.74 -8.08
N ALA A 49 14.05 14.83 -7.43
CA ALA A 49 15.07 15.76 -7.92
C ALA A 49 16.53 15.32 -7.58
N GLY A 50 16.73 14.16 -6.94
CA GLY A 50 18.06 13.67 -6.57
C GLY A 50 18.76 14.44 -5.44
N VAL A 51 18.03 15.30 -4.71
CA VAL A 51 18.59 16.13 -3.63
C VAL A 51 18.92 15.30 -2.39
N TYR A 52 18.16 14.23 -2.13
CA TYR A 52 18.52 13.20 -1.17
C TYR A 52 18.09 11.81 -1.64
N ALA A 53 18.75 10.80 -1.10
CA ALA A 53 18.39 9.40 -1.30
C ALA A 53 17.05 9.08 -0.60
N ASP A 54 16.18 8.35 -1.30
CA ASP A 54 14.98 7.76 -0.71
C ASP A 54 15.38 6.68 0.30
N THR A 55 14.93 6.85 1.55
CA THR A 55 15.13 5.88 2.63
C THR A 55 13.82 5.23 3.08
N GLY A 56 12.67 5.82 2.73
CA GLY A 56 11.35 5.30 3.10
C GLY A 56 10.90 4.22 2.13
N GLY A 57 11.11 4.42 0.83
CA GLY A 57 10.73 3.47 -0.22
C GLY A 57 11.40 2.11 -0.08
N PRO A 58 12.74 2.01 0.04
CA PRO A 58 13.41 0.73 0.21
C PRO A 58 12.96 -0.02 1.47
N LEU A 59 12.83 0.70 2.60
CA LEU A 59 12.35 0.14 3.86
C LEU A 59 10.91 -0.42 3.73
N LEU A 60 10.05 0.30 3.02
CA LEU A 60 8.68 -0.15 2.76
C LEU A 60 8.66 -1.39 1.86
N ALA A 61 9.50 -1.42 0.82
CA ALA A 61 9.60 -2.56 -0.08
C ALA A 61 10.08 -3.83 0.66
N GLU A 62 11.13 -3.71 1.46
CA GLU A 62 11.63 -4.80 2.32
C GLU A 62 10.55 -5.29 3.30
N GLY A 63 9.80 -4.36 3.92
CA GLY A 63 8.72 -4.68 4.83
C GLY A 63 7.60 -5.47 4.15
N LEU A 64 7.13 -5.03 2.98
CA LEU A 64 6.09 -5.74 2.23
C LEU A 64 6.55 -7.11 1.73
N ALA A 65 7.83 -7.22 1.32
CA ALA A 65 8.42 -8.49 0.95
C ALA A 65 8.44 -9.48 2.13
N ALA A 66 8.78 -9.01 3.33
CA ALA A 66 8.73 -9.82 4.55
C ALA A 66 7.31 -10.29 4.91
N LEU A 67 6.27 -9.55 4.48
CA LEU A 67 4.86 -9.96 4.61
C LEU A 67 4.42 -10.97 3.53
N GLY A 68 5.31 -11.36 2.63
CA GLY A 68 5.09 -12.36 1.58
C GLY A 68 4.44 -11.80 0.32
N PHE A 69 4.65 -10.51 0.02
CA PHE A 69 4.31 -9.91 -1.26
C PHE A 69 5.55 -9.93 -2.18
N ALA A 70 5.35 -10.17 -3.47
CA ALA A 70 6.33 -9.73 -4.45
C ALA A 70 6.17 -8.22 -4.63
N VAL A 71 7.27 -7.48 -4.68
CA VAL A 71 7.25 -6.02 -4.62
C VAL A 71 7.98 -5.43 -5.79
N ASP A 72 7.31 -4.55 -6.51
CA ASP A 72 7.92 -3.68 -7.50
C ASP A 72 8.12 -2.26 -6.92
N GLY A 73 9.19 -1.59 -7.34
CA GLY A 73 9.59 -0.27 -6.85
C GLY A 73 10.70 -0.31 -5.78
N PRO A 74 10.95 0.81 -5.07
CA PRO A 74 10.12 2.01 -5.00
C PRO A 74 10.15 2.85 -6.29
N LEU A 75 8.97 3.19 -6.79
CA LEU A 75 8.81 4.20 -7.82
C LEU A 75 8.82 5.59 -7.16
N VAL A 76 9.89 6.34 -7.34
CA VAL A 76 10.02 7.69 -6.79
C VAL A 76 9.41 8.71 -7.74
N VAL A 77 8.43 9.48 -7.25
CA VAL A 77 7.72 10.52 -8.03
C VAL A 77 7.64 11.84 -7.27
N PRO A 78 7.53 12.98 -7.98
CA PRO A 78 7.20 14.26 -7.35
C PRO A 78 5.80 14.23 -6.70
N ASP A 79 5.60 15.11 -5.71
CA ASP A 79 4.32 15.24 -5.02
C ASP A 79 3.19 15.70 -5.98
N GLY A 80 1.95 15.31 -5.68
CA GLY A 80 0.76 15.77 -6.41
C GLY A 80 0.35 14.87 -7.58
N ALA A 81 0.15 15.45 -8.77
CA ALA A 81 -0.40 14.73 -9.92
C ALA A 81 0.36 13.46 -10.32
N PRO A 82 1.71 13.40 -10.25
CA PRO A 82 2.47 12.18 -10.56
C PRO A 82 2.12 11.00 -9.64
N VAL A 83 1.83 11.26 -8.35
CA VAL A 83 1.37 10.22 -7.42
C VAL A 83 0.09 9.59 -7.93
N GLY A 84 -0.91 10.41 -8.28
CA GLY A 84 -2.19 9.90 -8.80
C GLY A 84 -2.05 9.12 -10.12
N GLN A 85 -1.10 9.49 -10.97
CA GLN A 85 -0.80 8.74 -12.20
C GLN A 85 -0.20 7.36 -11.89
N ALA A 86 0.76 7.29 -10.96
CA ALA A 86 1.35 6.04 -10.51
C ALA A 86 0.30 5.11 -9.87
N LEU A 87 -0.58 5.66 -9.02
CA LEU A 87 -1.66 4.91 -8.38
C LEU A 87 -2.63 4.32 -9.42
N ARG A 88 -3.08 5.13 -10.41
CA ARG A 88 -3.95 4.65 -11.50
C ARG A 88 -3.28 3.59 -12.35
N ALA A 89 -2.01 3.80 -12.71
CA ALA A 89 -1.24 2.83 -13.49
C ALA A 89 -1.09 1.50 -12.74
N GLY A 90 -0.80 1.53 -11.43
CA GLY A 90 -0.70 0.34 -10.60
C GLY A 90 -2.04 -0.40 -10.48
N ALA A 91 -3.12 0.33 -10.23
CA ALA A 91 -4.44 -0.27 -10.15
C ALA A 91 -4.85 -0.93 -11.49
N ALA A 92 -4.61 -0.24 -12.61
CA ALA A 92 -4.88 -0.76 -13.95
C ALA A 92 -4.01 -1.98 -14.32
N ALA A 93 -2.76 -2.02 -13.85
CA ALA A 93 -1.86 -3.16 -14.05
C ALA A 93 -2.23 -4.38 -13.18
N GLY A 94 -3.09 -4.21 -12.18
CA GLY A 94 -3.58 -5.29 -11.33
C GLY A 94 -2.65 -5.64 -10.16
N TYR A 95 -1.95 -4.67 -9.58
CA TYR A 95 -1.34 -4.88 -8.26
C TYR A 95 -2.44 -5.09 -7.21
N ASP A 96 -2.19 -5.95 -6.23
CA ASP A 96 -3.14 -6.19 -5.15
C ASP A 96 -3.08 -5.09 -4.10
N VAL A 97 -1.88 -4.55 -3.89
CA VAL A 97 -1.61 -3.49 -2.92
C VAL A 97 -0.72 -2.44 -3.55
N ILE A 98 -1.02 -1.17 -3.33
CA ILE A 98 -0.08 -0.06 -3.56
C ILE A 98 0.11 0.66 -2.24
N VAL A 99 1.36 0.75 -1.78
CA VAL A 99 1.68 1.50 -0.57
C VAL A 99 2.54 2.69 -0.93
N THR A 100 2.08 3.88 -0.56
CA THR A 100 2.85 5.10 -0.76
C THR A 100 3.58 5.50 0.52
N THR A 101 4.70 6.20 0.39
CA THR A 101 5.34 6.90 1.51
C THR A 101 5.65 8.36 1.13
N GLY A 102 5.34 9.29 2.04
CA GLY A 102 5.56 10.73 1.84
C GLY A 102 4.34 11.51 1.35
N GLY A 103 4.42 12.83 1.45
CA GLY A 103 3.38 13.75 0.99
C GLY A 103 2.06 13.72 1.78
N THR A 104 2.05 13.17 3.01
CA THR A 104 0.83 12.99 3.83
C THR A 104 0.65 14.00 4.97
N GLY A 105 1.60 14.90 5.18
CA GLY A 105 1.52 15.91 6.24
C GLY A 105 0.59 17.07 5.91
N ILE A 106 0.81 18.20 6.57
CA ILE A 106 0.06 19.46 6.39
C ILE A 106 0.87 20.55 5.67
N SER A 107 2.00 20.20 5.07
CA SER A 107 2.75 21.11 4.20
C SER A 107 1.90 21.49 2.99
N PRO A 108 2.04 22.71 2.43
CA PRO A 108 1.36 23.10 1.20
C PRO A 108 1.60 22.15 0.00
N THR A 109 2.72 21.43 0.01
CA THR A 109 3.08 20.46 -1.04
C THR A 109 2.64 19.03 -0.74
N ASP A 110 2.13 18.74 0.46
CA ASP A 110 1.66 17.41 0.82
C ASP A 110 0.33 17.14 0.11
N ARG A 111 0.37 16.38 -0.99
CA ARG A 111 -0.78 16.14 -1.86
C ARG A 111 -1.07 14.65 -2.11
N THR A 112 -0.35 13.75 -1.44
CA THR A 112 -0.56 12.30 -1.57
C THR A 112 -1.99 11.89 -1.20
N PRO A 113 -2.58 12.32 -0.06
CA PRO A 113 -3.97 11.99 0.26
C PRO A 113 -4.98 12.48 -0.79
N ASP A 114 -4.78 13.70 -1.29
CA ASP A 114 -5.62 14.31 -2.32
C ASP A 114 -5.54 13.54 -3.65
N ALA A 115 -4.33 13.11 -4.02
CA ALA A 115 -4.11 12.26 -5.19
C ALA A 115 -4.75 10.88 -5.03
N THR A 116 -4.58 10.24 -3.86
CA THR A 116 -5.20 8.95 -3.54
C THR A 116 -6.72 9.02 -3.62
N ARG A 117 -7.33 10.07 -3.04
CA ARG A 117 -8.79 10.26 -3.06
C ARG A 117 -9.36 10.34 -4.48
N GLY A 118 -8.60 10.92 -5.41
CA GLY A 118 -8.98 10.98 -6.83
C GLY A 118 -8.80 9.67 -7.61
N VAL A 119 -8.42 8.58 -6.94
CA VAL A 119 -8.18 7.25 -7.56
C VAL A 119 -9.02 6.16 -6.94
N ILE A 120 -9.23 6.19 -5.63
CA ILE A 120 -10.01 5.17 -4.92
C ILE A 120 -11.51 5.32 -5.21
N ASP A 121 -12.21 4.19 -5.28
CA ASP A 121 -13.67 4.10 -5.40
C ASP A 121 -14.34 4.33 -4.05
N TYR A 122 -13.73 3.81 -2.97
CA TYR A 122 -14.20 4.00 -1.60
C TYR A 122 -13.04 4.00 -0.59
N GLU A 123 -13.22 4.73 0.51
CA GLU A 123 -12.26 4.81 1.62
C GLU A 123 -12.40 3.62 2.59
N VAL A 124 -11.29 3.24 3.21
CA VAL A 124 -11.22 2.28 4.32
C VAL A 124 -10.61 3.01 5.52
N PRO A 125 -11.41 3.82 6.25
CA PRO A 125 -10.89 4.79 7.22
C PRO A 125 -10.19 4.15 8.44
N GLY A 126 -10.55 2.92 8.81
CA GLY A 126 -9.95 2.23 9.95
C GLY A 126 -8.44 1.97 9.82
N ILE A 127 -7.92 1.83 8.59
CA ILE A 127 -6.48 1.62 8.35
C ILE A 127 -5.66 2.86 8.74
N PRO A 128 -5.90 4.07 8.17
CA PRO A 128 -5.15 5.25 8.56
C PRO A 128 -5.39 5.68 10.01
N GLU A 129 -6.55 5.36 10.59
CA GLU A 129 -6.79 5.54 12.03
C GLU A 129 -5.85 4.67 12.88
N ALA A 130 -5.74 3.38 12.56
CA ALA A 130 -4.84 2.46 13.25
C ALA A 130 -3.36 2.86 13.09
N ILE A 131 -2.94 3.30 11.90
CA ILE A 131 -1.58 3.77 11.64
C ILE A 131 -1.25 5.01 12.48
N ARG A 132 -2.16 5.98 12.54
CA ARG A 132 -1.98 7.16 13.40
C ARG A 132 -1.91 6.77 14.87
N ALA A 133 -2.76 5.85 15.33
CA ALA A 133 -2.76 5.40 16.72
C ALA A 133 -1.45 4.70 17.10
N GLU A 134 -0.92 3.83 16.24
CA GLU A 134 0.37 3.15 16.43
C GLU A 134 1.52 4.16 16.53
N GLY A 135 1.53 5.19 15.69
CA GLY A 135 2.54 6.26 15.74
C GLY A 135 2.36 7.23 16.91
N LEU A 136 1.12 7.53 17.31
CA LEU A 136 0.80 8.50 18.37
C LEU A 136 1.39 8.10 19.73
N ALA A 137 1.47 6.80 20.00
CA ALA A 137 2.10 6.25 21.20
C ALA A 137 3.60 6.63 21.32
N LYS A 138 4.25 6.96 20.20
CA LYS A 138 5.69 7.25 20.10
C LYS A 138 5.94 8.74 19.83
N VAL A 139 5.16 9.33 18.92
CA VAL A 139 5.34 10.70 18.42
C VAL A 139 3.99 11.42 18.32
N PRO A 140 3.72 12.45 19.14
CA PRO A 140 2.45 13.18 19.13
C PRO A 140 2.03 13.73 17.76
N THR A 141 3.00 14.14 16.94
CA THR A 141 2.74 14.71 15.61
C THR A 141 2.30 13.68 14.57
N ALA A 142 2.32 12.37 14.89
CA ALA A 142 1.73 11.34 14.04
C ALA A 142 0.23 11.60 13.77
N ALA A 143 -0.47 12.26 14.70
CA ALA A 143 -1.86 12.70 14.55
C ALA A 143 -2.09 13.63 13.35
N LEU A 144 -1.05 14.36 12.89
CA LEU A 144 -1.17 15.31 11.79
C LEU A 144 -1.13 14.64 10.40
N SER A 145 -0.86 13.33 10.32
CA SER A 145 -0.88 12.60 9.05
C SER A 145 -2.30 12.56 8.48
N ARG A 146 -2.47 13.08 7.28
CA ARG A 146 -3.70 13.02 6.49
C ARG A 146 -3.77 11.79 5.58
N GLY A 147 -2.85 10.83 5.73
CA GLY A 147 -2.81 9.61 4.92
C GLY A 147 -4.18 8.92 4.85
N LEU A 148 -4.53 8.42 3.67
CA LEU A 148 -5.75 7.66 3.42
C LEU A 148 -5.44 6.19 3.17
N ALA A 149 -6.47 5.36 3.29
CA ALA A 149 -6.50 4.07 2.65
C ALA A 149 -7.85 3.90 1.95
N GLY A 150 -7.87 3.15 0.85
CA GLY A 150 -9.06 2.90 0.06
C GLY A 150 -8.83 1.87 -1.02
N VAL A 151 -9.90 1.48 -1.71
CA VAL A 151 -9.85 0.48 -2.78
C VAL A 151 -10.10 1.15 -4.11
N ALA A 152 -9.29 0.84 -5.12
CA ALA A 152 -9.49 1.21 -6.51
C ALA A 152 -9.61 -0.07 -7.34
N GLY A 153 -10.81 -0.37 -7.84
CA GLY A 153 -11.16 -1.63 -8.48
C GLY A 153 -10.94 -2.83 -7.55
N ARG A 154 -9.77 -3.48 -7.67
CA ARG A 154 -9.36 -4.63 -6.86
C ARG A 154 -8.04 -4.40 -6.12
N THR A 155 -7.58 -3.16 -6.07
CA THR A 155 -6.29 -2.78 -5.51
C THR A 155 -6.51 -2.00 -4.23
N LEU A 156 -5.93 -2.47 -3.12
CA LEU A 156 -5.86 -1.70 -1.89
C LEU A 156 -4.75 -0.65 -1.99
N ILE A 157 -5.07 0.61 -1.73
CA ILE A 157 -4.10 1.71 -1.69
C ILE A 157 -3.98 2.20 -0.24
N VAL A 158 -2.76 2.33 0.27
CA VAL A 158 -2.48 2.83 1.63
C VAL A 158 -1.41 3.89 1.60
N ASN A 159 -1.65 5.04 2.24
CA ASN A 159 -0.64 6.08 2.38
C ASN A 159 0.05 6.02 3.75
N LEU A 160 1.36 5.84 3.76
CA LEU A 160 2.20 5.93 4.94
C LEU A 160 2.91 7.30 5.04
N PRO A 161 3.28 7.73 6.26
CA PRO A 161 4.15 8.89 6.44
C PRO A 161 5.50 8.74 5.72
N GLY A 162 6.16 9.87 5.45
CA GLY A 162 7.47 9.92 4.78
C GLY A 162 8.67 9.66 5.69
N SER A 163 8.48 9.62 7.02
CA SER A 163 9.56 9.31 7.95
C SER A 163 9.74 7.80 8.09
N THR A 164 10.97 7.34 8.28
CA THR A 164 11.28 5.92 8.50
C THR A 164 10.53 5.34 9.70
N GLY A 165 10.35 6.12 10.76
CA GLY A 165 9.51 5.75 11.90
C GLY A 165 8.05 5.52 11.51
N GLY A 166 7.45 6.46 10.76
CA GLY A 166 6.06 6.32 10.31
C GLY A 166 5.86 5.18 9.30
N VAL A 167 6.86 4.87 8.46
CA VAL A 167 6.85 3.68 7.61
C VAL A 167 6.83 2.40 8.46
N ARG A 168 7.66 2.31 9.51
CA ARG A 168 7.67 1.17 10.43
C ARG A 168 6.35 1.01 11.18
N ASP A 169 5.78 2.12 11.68
CA ASP A 169 4.47 2.11 12.33
C ASP A 169 3.37 1.63 11.37
N GLY A 170 3.41 2.11 10.13
CA GLY A 170 2.53 1.64 9.06
C GLY A 170 2.65 0.14 8.80
N LEU A 171 3.88 -0.35 8.61
CA LEU A 171 4.16 -1.77 8.39
C LEU A 171 3.68 -2.64 9.56
N ALA A 172 3.84 -2.20 10.80
CA ALA A 172 3.39 -2.94 11.98
C ALA A 172 1.85 -3.10 12.03
N VAL A 173 1.10 -2.12 11.51
CA VAL A 173 -0.35 -2.24 11.34
C VAL A 173 -0.68 -3.16 10.17
N LEU A 174 -0.02 -2.96 9.02
CA LEU A 174 -0.26 -3.74 7.80
C LEU A 174 0.04 -5.23 7.99
N GLU A 175 1.07 -5.59 8.75
CA GLU A 175 1.40 -6.98 9.11
C GLU A 175 0.17 -7.77 9.62
N ARG A 176 -0.70 -7.10 10.37
CA ARG A 176 -1.86 -7.73 11.03
C ARG A 176 -3.06 -7.91 10.10
N ILE A 177 -3.15 -7.14 9.02
CA ILE A 177 -4.40 -6.99 8.26
C ILE A 177 -4.25 -7.16 6.75
N LEU A 178 -3.06 -6.95 6.18
CA LEU A 178 -2.89 -6.70 4.75
C LEU A 178 -3.30 -7.90 3.88
N ARG A 179 -2.86 -9.10 4.26
CA ARG A 179 -3.19 -10.34 3.53
C ARG A 179 -4.71 -10.59 3.54
N HIS A 180 -5.33 -10.45 4.70
CA HIS A 180 -6.78 -10.63 4.84
C HIS A 180 -7.57 -9.60 4.02
N ALA A 181 -7.15 -8.33 4.02
CA ALA A 181 -7.77 -7.29 3.22
C ALA A 181 -7.71 -7.59 1.72
N VAL A 182 -6.55 -8.06 1.23
CA VAL A 182 -6.39 -8.47 -0.18
C VAL A 182 -7.31 -9.64 -0.51
N ASP A 183 -7.35 -10.67 0.34
CA ASP A 183 -8.20 -11.85 0.10
C ASP A 183 -9.69 -11.48 0.07
N GLN A 184 -10.14 -10.57 0.95
CA GLN A 184 -11.51 -10.04 0.93
C GLN A 184 -11.83 -9.26 -0.35
N ILE A 185 -10.96 -8.32 -0.75
CA ILE A 185 -11.12 -7.56 -2.00
C ILE A 185 -11.17 -8.51 -3.21
N ARG A 186 -10.48 -9.65 -3.11
CA ARG A 186 -10.51 -10.66 -4.15
C ARG A 186 -11.83 -11.44 -4.24
N GLY A 187 -12.74 -11.26 -3.28
CA GLY A 187 -13.98 -12.04 -3.17
C GLY A 187 -13.76 -13.40 -2.50
N GLY A 188 -12.67 -13.57 -1.75
CA GLY A 188 -12.46 -14.75 -0.92
C GLY A 188 -13.35 -14.69 0.32
N ASP A 189 -14.39 -15.52 0.37
CA ASP A 189 -15.12 -15.81 1.61
C ASP A 189 -14.18 -16.45 2.63
N HIS A 190 -14.30 -16.05 3.90
CA HIS A 190 -13.69 -16.79 5.00
C HIS A 190 -14.74 -17.25 6.02
N PRO A 191 -14.64 -18.50 6.51
CA PRO A 191 -15.48 -18.98 7.59
C PRO A 191 -15.26 -18.13 8.85
N ARG A 192 -16.35 -17.86 9.59
CA ARG A 192 -16.33 -17.20 10.90
C ARG A 192 -15.23 -17.83 11.78
N PRO A 193 -14.37 -17.04 12.45
CA PRO A 193 -13.39 -17.60 13.38
C PRO A 193 -14.12 -18.42 14.45
N ALA A 194 -13.71 -19.67 14.62
CA ALA A 194 -14.24 -20.53 15.66
C ALA A 194 -13.83 -19.94 17.02
N GLY A 195 -14.79 -19.35 17.75
CA GLY A 195 -14.60 -19.02 19.17
C GLY A 195 -14.94 -17.61 19.65
N SER A 196 -15.66 -16.77 18.88
CA SER A 196 -16.23 -15.54 19.47
C SER A 196 -17.58 -15.85 20.14
N PRO A 197 -17.70 -15.81 21.48
CA PRO A 197 -19.01 -15.94 22.13
C PRO A 197 -19.87 -14.70 21.83
N SER A 198 -21.17 -14.95 21.68
CA SER A 198 -22.24 -13.95 21.56
C SER A 198 -22.37 -13.07 22.79
#